data_AF-A0A2G9MX96-F1
#
_entry.id   AF-A0A2G9MX96-F1
#
_cell.length_a   1.000
_cell.length_b   1.000
_cell.length_c   1.000
_cell.angle_alpha   90.00
_cell.angle_beta   90.00
_cell.angle_gamma   90.00
#
_symmetry.space_group_name_H-M   'P 1'
#
loop_
_entity.id
_entity.type
_entity.pdbx_description
1 polymer ?
#
loop_
_entity_poly.entity_id
_entity_poly.type
_entity_poly.pdbx_seq_one_letter_code
_entity_poly.pdbx_strand_id
1 'polypeptide(L)' 'MSENELVSPGAELGFEEEYEAGEGVYIADGKIYSSVLGERVIEGRTIGVKAKKKLKNLSIGDVLYGQVGMVAEPVVAL' A
#
# COMPACT_ATOMS: atom_id res chain seq x y z
N MET A 1 3.91 -18.32 -15.54
CA MET A 1 5.14 -17.65 -15.09
C MET A 1 4.69 -16.56 -14.14
N SER A 2 4.69 -16.85 -12.84
CA SER A 2 4.36 -15.87 -11.81
C SER A 2 5.68 -15.52 -11.14
N GLU A 3 6.43 -14.60 -11.74
CA GLU A 3 7.65 -14.09 -11.13
C GLU A 3 7.25 -12.96 -10.19
N ASN A 4 7.45 -13.20 -8.89
CA ASN A 4 7.49 -12.14 -7.88
C ASN A 4 8.66 -11.21 -8.24
N GLU A 5 8.37 -10.21 -9.06
CA GLU A 5 9.35 -9.20 -9.44
C GLU A 5 9.55 -8.23 -8.28
N LEU A 6 10.78 -8.13 -7.79
CA LEU A 6 11.14 -7.13 -6.80
C LEU A 6 11.31 -5.77 -7.49
N VAL A 7 10.53 -4.78 -7.07
CA VAL A 7 10.49 -3.45 -7.67
C VAL A 7 10.90 -2.38 -6.65
N SER A 8 11.62 -1.37 -7.12
CA SER A 8 12.01 -0.19 -6.33
C SER A 8 10.96 0.93 -6.42
N PRO A 9 10.92 1.88 -5.47
CA PRO A 9 10.13 3.10 -5.62
C PRO A 9 10.49 3.83 -6.93
N GLY A 10 9.47 4.32 -7.64
CA GLY A 10 9.58 4.96 -8.96
C GLY A 10 9.66 4.00 -10.15
N ALA A 11 9.69 2.67 -9.93
CA ALA A 11 9.60 1.70 -11.02
C ALA A 11 8.22 1.78 -11.70
N GLU A 12 8.20 1.83 -13.04
CA GLU A 12 6.98 1.79 -13.85
C GLU A 12 6.41 0.36 -13.87
N LEU A 13 5.11 0.23 -13.63
CA LEU A 13 4.43 -1.06 -13.48
C LEU A 13 3.39 -1.32 -14.58
N GLY A 14 2.92 -0.28 -15.26
CA GLY A 14 1.93 -0.34 -16.33
C GLY A 14 1.17 0.97 -16.51
N PHE A 15 0.09 0.95 -17.29
CA PHE A 15 -0.78 2.10 -17.53
C PHE A 15 -2.10 2.02 -16.77
N GLU A 16 -2.68 3.18 -16.42
CA GLU A 16 -3.98 3.23 -15.72
C GLU A 16 -5.16 2.72 -16.58
N GLU A 17 -4.97 2.66 -17.90
CA GLU A 17 -5.96 2.12 -18.85
C GLU A 17 -6.02 0.59 -18.80
N GLU A 18 -4.93 -0.06 -18.39
CA GLU A 18 -4.79 -1.51 -18.33
C GLU A 18 -5.19 -2.04 -16.95
N TYR A 19 -4.78 -1.34 -15.90
CA TYR A 19 -4.86 -1.78 -14.51
C TYR A 19 -5.46 -0.72 -13.58
N GLU A 20 -6.11 -1.19 -12.52
CA GLU A 20 -6.52 -0.39 -11.38
C GLU A 20 -5.36 -0.31 -10.36
N ALA A 21 -5.07 0.89 -9.85
CA ALA A 21 -4.02 1.08 -8.85
C ALA A 21 -4.43 0.52 -7.47
N GLY A 22 -3.61 -0.39 -6.93
CA GLY A 22 -3.79 -1.00 -5.60
C GLY A 22 -2.90 -0.42 -4.50
N GLU A 23 -2.62 -1.21 -3.47
CA GLU A 23 -1.68 -0.81 -2.39
C GLU A 23 -0.24 -0.68 -2.92
N GLY A 24 0.50 0.30 -2.39
CA GLY A 24 1.93 0.44 -2.64
C GLY A 24 2.28 1.05 -4.00
N VAL A 25 1.32 1.60 -4.73
CA VAL A 25 1.54 2.26 -6.02
C VAL A 25 0.91 3.66 -6.08
N TYR A 26 1.32 4.47 -7.05
CA TYR A 26 0.71 5.77 -7.37
C TYR A 26 0.60 5.95 -8.88
N ILE A 27 -0.27 6.86 -9.32
CA ILE A 27 -0.44 7.23 -10.72
C ILE A 27 0.22 8.58 -10.97
N ALA A 28 1.02 8.68 -12.03
CA ALA A 28 1.53 9.95 -12.56
C ALA A 28 1.58 9.85 -14.09
N ASP A 29 1.13 10.88 -14.80
CA ASP A 29 1.18 10.95 -16.27
C ASP A 29 0.59 9.72 -16.99
N GLY A 30 -0.53 9.18 -16.48
CA GLY A 30 -1.20 8.00 -17.04
C GLY A 30 -0.55 6.64 -16.73
N LYS A 31 0.54 6.66 -15.95
CA LYS A 31 1.34 5.48 -15.64
C LYS A 31 1.30 5.16 -14.16
N ILE A 32 1.32 3.87 -13.85
CA ILE A 32 1.35 3.36 -12.49
C ILE A 32 2.79 3.10 -12.10
N TYR A 33 3.19 3.66 -10.97
CA TYR A 33 4.53 3.54 -10.42
C TYR A 33 4.52 2.93 -9.03
N SER A 34 5.58 2.22 -8.67
CA SER A 34 5.77 1.78 -7.31
C SER A 34 6.06 2.95 -6.37
N SER A 35 5.39 3.00 -5.21
CA SER A 35 5.71 3.94 -4.12
C SER A 35 6.66 3.34 -3.08
N VAL A 36 6.84 2.01 -3.08
CA VAL A 36 7.55 1.27 -2.02
C VAL A 36 8.49 0.22 -2.59
N LEU A 37 9.50 -0.17 -1.82
CA LEU A 37 10.32 -1.34 -2.16
C LEU A 37 9.56 -2.62 -1.80
N GLY A 38 9.32 -3.50 -2.77
CA GLY A 38 8.54 -4.70 -2.52
C GLY A 38 8.36 -5.60 -3.74
N GLU A 39 7.47 -6.57 -3.60
CA GLU A 39 7.11 -7.50 -4.67
C GLU A 39 5.90 -6.98 -5.43
N ARG A 40 5.99 -6.92 -6.76
CA ARG A 40 4.86 -6.61 -7.63
C ARG A 40 3.80 -7.71 -7.51
N VAL A 41 2.54 -7.32 -7.38
CA VAL A 41 1.40 -8.25 -7.29
C VAL A 41 0.29 -7.78 -8.23
N ILE A 42 -0.31 -8.72 -8.95
CA ILE A 42 -1.49 -8.46 -9.79
C ILE A 42 -2.59 -9.41 -9.33
N GLU A 43 -3.71 -8.83 -8.90
CA GLU A 43 -4.90 -9.56 -8.46
C GLU A 43 -6.09 -9.08 -9.31
N GLY A 44 -6.47 -9.86 -10.33
CA GLY A 44 -7.48 -9.46 -11.30
C GLY A 44 -6.99 -8.29 -12.17
N ARG A 45 -7.68 -7.14 -12.12
CA ARG A 45 -7.24 -5.89 -12.78
C ARG A 45 -6.43 -4.98 -11.87
N THR A 46 -6.28 -5.31 -10.59
CA THR A 46 -5.57 -4.46 -9.64
C THR A 46 -4.09 -4.78 -9.64
N ILE A 47 -3.24 -3.76 -9.83
CA ILE A 47 -1.79 -3.85 -9.74
C ILE A 47 -1.29 -3.13 -8.49
N GLY A 48 -0.42 -3.78 -7.73
CA GLY A 48 0.11 -3.23 -6.49
C GLY A 48 1.52 -3.73 -6.18
N VAL A 49 2.08 -3.25 -5.07
CA VAL A 49 3.38 -3.67 -4.57
C VAL A 49 3.27 -4.02 -3.09
N LYS A 50 3.50 -5.29 -2.75
CA LYS A 50 3.56 -5.74 -1.35
C LYS A 50 4.93 -5.35 -0.78
N ALA A 51 4.93 -4.34 0.09
CA ALA A 51 6.14 -3.86 0.75
C ALA A 51 6.85 -4.98 1.52
N LYS A 52 8.18 -5.06 1.38
CA LYS A 52 9.01 -6.09 2.03
C LYS A 52 8.94 -6.06 3.57
N LYS A 53 8.65 -4.89 4.14
CA LYS A 53 8.44 -4.69 5.57
C LYS A 53 7.04 -4.10 5.78
N LYS A 54 6.04 -4.95 6.00
CA LYS A 54 4.66 -4.52 6.24
C LYS A 54 4.45 -4.23 7.72
N LEU A 55 3.92 -3.05 8.04
CA LEU A 55 3.13 -2.89 9.26
C LEU A 55 1.82 -3.66 9.04
N LYS A 56 1.32 -4.34 10.08
CA LYS A 56 0.10 -5.13 9.94
C LYS A 56 -1.08 -4.17 9.74
N ASN A 57 -1.75 -4.26 8.59
CA ASN A 57 -3.01 -3.55 8.38
C ASN A 57 -4.04 -4.16 9.33
N LEU A 58 -4.69 -3.32 10.15
CA LEU A 58 -5.73 -3.76 11.08
C LEU A 58 -7.03 -3.95 10.32
N SER A 59 -7.71 -5.04 10.60
CA SER A 59 -9.02 -5.36 10.02
C SER A 59 -10.11 -5.26 11.08
N ILE A 60 -11.35 -5.03 10.63
CA ILE A 60 -12.52 -5.06 11.53
C ILE A 60 -12.60 -6.45 12.16
N GLY A 61 -12.65 -6.49 13.50
CA GLY A 61 -12.71 -7.72 14.29
C GLY A 61 -11.37 -8.21 14.87
N ASP A 62 -10.25 -7.57 14.52
CA ASP A 62 -8.96 -7.90 15.12
C ASP A 62 -8.94 -7.57 16.62
N VAL A 63 -8.42 -8.51 17.43
CA VAL A 63 -8.12 -8.29 18.85
C VAL A 63 -6.64 -7.93 18.99
N LEU A 64 -6.35 -6.84 19.70
CA LEU A 64 -5.00 -6.27 19.79
C LEU A 64 -4.57 -6.07 21.24
N TYR A 65 -3.26 -6.16 21.46
CA TYR A 65 -2.60 -5.69 22.68
C TYR A 65 -1.89 -4.38 22.37
N GLY A 66 -2.21 -3.33 23.11
CA GLY A 66 -1.66 -2.00 22.91
C GLY A 66 -1.09 -1.41 24.19
N GLN A 67 -0.20 -0.44 24.03
CA GLN A 67 0.30 0.40 25.12
C GLN A 67 -0.13 1.85 24.85
N VAL A 68 -0.63 2.53 25.87
CA VAL A 68 -0.94 3.96 25.77
C VAL A 68 0.38 4.73 25.70
N GLY A 69 0.66 5.34 24.54
CA GLY A 69 1.89 6.12 24.32
C GLY A 69 1.79 7.58 24.75
N MET A 70 0.60 8.18 24.65
CA MET A 70 0.36 9.58 25.00
C MET A 70 -1.11 9.76 25.41
N VAL A 71 -1.33 10.64 26.38
CA VAL A 71 -2.67 11.14 26.75
C VAL A 71 -2.64 12.65 26.57
N ALA A 72 -3.56 13.20 25.78
CA ALA A 72 -3.68 14.63 25.52
C ALA A 72 -4.92 15.19 26.22
N GLU A 73 -4.94 16.51 26.47
CA GLU A 73 -6.11 17.18 27.04
C GLU A 73 -7.29 17.16 26.05
N PRO A 74 -8.53 16.94 26.51
CA PRO A 74 -9.70 16.93 25.65
C PRO A 74 -9.99 18.34 25.11
N VAL A 75 -10.05 18.48 23.79
CA VAL A 75 -10.49 19.73 23.14
C VAL A 75 -12.00 19.63 22.89
N VAL A 76 -12.77 20.46 23.58
CA VAL A 76 -14.19 20.65 23.29
C VAL A 76 -14.32 21.86 22.37
N ALA A 77 -14.72 21.65 21.13
CA ALA A 77 -15.13 22.73 20.24
C ALA A 77 -16.56 23.15 20.63
N LEU A 78 -16.73 24.39 21.09
CA LEU A 78 -18.02 25.05 21.33
C LEU A 78 -18.61 25.59 20.02
#